data_AF-A0A3D1F259-F1
#
_entry.id   AF-A0A3D1F259-F1
#
_cell.length_a   1.000
_cell.length_b   1.000
_cell.length_c   1.000
_cell.angle_alpha   90.00
_cell.angle_beta   90.00
_cell.angle_gamma   90.00
#
_symmetry.space_group_name_H-M   'P 1'
#
loop_
_entity.id
_entity.type
_entity.pdbx_description
1 polymer ?
#
loop_
_entity_poly.entity_id
_entity_poly.type
_entity_poly.pdbx_seq_one_letter_code
_entity_poly.pdbx_strand_id
1 'polypeptide(L)'
;MAIIIFLSFVVFVVGLSFYLGNKTKSASDYFAAGGQIHWAVNGIAFAGDYLSAASFLGICGMIAFYGYDGFLYSIGYLAGWIVALFVVAEPMKRLGKYTFTDALDAKFNSRGIQLAAGISTLVVSVFYVIPQMVGAGALVVPLLHMPHHWGVIMVGAIVITIVATAGMASTTYVQFLKGGLLILFSLIISIAVCVRGFSTTPEGIDDAGNVVAHYTWRTMDASQKPDGSL
;
A
#
# COMPACT_ATOMS: atom_id res chain seq x y z
N MET A 1 24.63 -0.60 6.42
CA MET A 1 24.24 -0.81 5.00
C MET A 1 22.78 -0.39 4.73
N ALA A 2 21.79 -0.94 5.44
CA ALA A 2 20.36 -0.63 5.23
C ALA A 2 20.03 0.86 5.31
N ILE A 3 20.56 1.59 6.30
CA ILE A 3 20.37 3.05 6.46
C ILE A 3 20.84 3.82 5.23
N ILE A 4 21.99 3.46 4.66
CA ILE A 4 22.56 4.14 3.48
C ILE A 4 21.68 3.91 2.25
N ILE A 5 21.20 2.67 2.05
CA ILE A 5 20.29 2.32 0.94
C ILE A 5 18.96 3.05 1.10
N PHE A 6 18.42 3.12 2.32
CA PHE A 6 17.18 3.83 2.61
C PHE A 6 17.33 5.33 2.33
N LEU A 7 18.36 5.97 2.86
CA LEU A 7 18.60 7.40 2.66
C LEU A 7 18.89 7.73 1.18
N SER A 8 19.68 6.91 0.48
CA SER A 8 19.95 7.13 -0.94
C SER A 8 18.68 7.01 -1.78
N PHE A 9 17.82 6.02 -1.48
CA PHE A 9 16.53 5.87 -2.12
C PHE A 9 15.59 7.05 -1.84
N VAL A 10 15.51 7.50 -0.59
CA VAL A 10 14.71 8.67 -0.20
C VAL A 10 15.20 9.92 -0.94
N VAL A 11 16.49 10.20 -0.93
CA VAL A 11 17.08 11.35 -1.65
C VAL A 11 16.82 11.27 -3.14
N PHE A 12 16.96 10.09 -3.74
CA PHE A 12 16.67 9.87 -5.15
C PHE A 12 15.19 10.15 -5.47
N VAL A 13 14.26 9.61 -4.69
CA VAL A 13 12.82 9.82 -4.90
C VAL A 13 12.43 11.28 -4.69
N VAL A 14 12.97 11.93 -3.65
CA VAL A 14 12.75 13.35 -3.38
C VAL A 14 13.29 14.20 -4.53
N GLY A 15 14.52 13.94 -5.00
CA GLY A 15 15.13 14.65 -6.11
C GLY A 15 14.37 14.47 -7.43
N LEU A 16 13.94 13.24 -7.74
CA LEU A 16 13.09 12.95 -8.88
C LEU A 16 11.75 13.70 -8.79
N SER A 17 11.17 13.74 -7.57
CA SER A 17 9.90 14.41 -7.31
C SER A 17 9.98 15.92 -7.59
N PHE A 18 11.02 16.59 -7.08
CA PHE A 18 11.25 18.01 -7.33
C PHE A 18 11.57 18.31 -8.81
N TYR A 19 12.38 17.47 -9.46
CA TYR A 19 12.72 17.64 -10.87
C TYR A 19 11.50 17.59 -11.78
N LEU A 20 10.57 16.65 -11.52
CA LEU A 20 9.32 16.53 -12.27
C LEU A 20 8.29 17.59 -11.84
N GLY A 21 8.25 17.94 -10.55
CA GLY A 21 7.32 18.93 -9.99
C GLY A 21 7.56 20.35 -10.51
N ASN A 22 8.82 20.73 -10.76
CA ASN A 22 9.16 22.05 -11.34
C ASN A 22 8.62 22.27 -12.77
N LYS A 23 8.09 21.23 -13.42
CA LYS A 23 7.46 21.32 -14.75
C LYS A 23 5.96 21.59 -14.70
N THR A 24 5.33 21.54 -13.52
CA THR A 24 3.90 21.76 -13.32
C THR A 24 3.61 23.27 -13.20
N LYS A 25 2.85 23.84 -14.15
CA LYS A 25 2.56 25.30 -14.18
C LYS A 25 1.07 25.64 -14.15
N SER A 26 0.17 24.67 -14.33
CA SER A 26 -1.28 24.87 -14.37
C SER A 26 -2.03 23.89 -13.46
N ALA A 27 -3.30 24.19 -13.15
CA ALA A 27 -4.16 23.30 -12.37
C ALA A 27 -4.39 21.94 -13.08
N SER A 28 -4.49 21.90 -14.42
CA SER A 28 -4.59 20.65 -15.16
C SER A 28 -3.29 19.84 -15.10
N ASP A 29 -2.13 20.49 -15.04
CA ASP A 29 -0.85 19.80 -14.85
C ASP A 29 -0.73 19.26 -13.42
N TYR A 30 -1.25 20.02 -12.44
CA TYR A 30 -1.20 19.63 -11.04
C TYR A 30 -2.15 18.47 -10.73
N PHE A 31 -3.38 18.49 -11.25
CA PHE A 31 -4.42 17.49 -10.93
C PHE A 31 -4.63 16.40 -11.98
N ALA A 32 -4.08 16.52 -13.19
CA ALA A 32 -4.26 15.51 -14.23
C ALA A 32 -3.01 15.28 -15.09
N ALA A 33 -1.87 15.88 -14.73
CA ALA A 33 -0.63 15.82 -15.51
C ALA A 33 -0.81 16.19 -17.00
N GLY A 34 -1.78 17.06 -17.29
CA GLY A 34 -2.14 17.43 -18.66
C GLY A 34 -2.65 16.27 -19.54
N GLY A 35 -3.00 15.12 -18.94
CA GLY A 35 -3.41 13.92 -19.65
C GLY A 35 -2.31 13.21 -20.45
N GLN A 36 -1.04 13.55 -20.23
CA GLN A 36 0.08 13.07 -21.05
C GLN A 36 0.75 11.78 -20.55
N ILE A 37 0.33 11.24 -19.41
CA ILE A 37 0.94 10.02 -18.84
C ILE A 37 0.48 8.80 -19.62
N HIS A 38 1.43 7.97 -20.04
CA HIS A 38 1.14 6.72 -20.72
C HIS A 38 0.32 5.77 -19.82
N TRP A 39 -0.68 5.09 -20.38
CA TRP A 39 -1.63 4.27 -19.61
C TRP A 39 -0.93 3.17 -18.78
N ALA A 40 0.15 2.57 -19.30
CA ALA A 40 0.89 1.53 -18.58
C ALA A 40 1.62 2.08 -17.34
N VAL A 41 2.19 3.29 -17.46
CA VAL A 41 2.84 3.99 -16.34
C VAL A 41 1.81 4.29 -15.25
N ASN A 42 0.67 4.83 -15.66
CA ASN A 42 -0.42 5.13 -14.73
C ASN A 42 -0.99 3.85 -14.10
N GLY A 43 -1.14 2.77 -14.87
CA GLY A 43 -1.62 1.48 -14.36
C GLY A 43 -0.71 0.87 -13.30
N ILE A 44 0.61 0.87 -13.52
CA ILE A 44 1.58 0.38 -12.52
C ILE A 44 1.64 1.31 -11.30
N ALA A 45 1.53 2.64 -11.50
CA ALA A 45 1.43 3.58 -10.38
C ALA A 45 0.20 3.30 -9.50
N PHE A 46 -0.97 3.12 -10.11
CA PHE A 46 -2.22 2.76 -9.41
C PHE A 46 -2.12 1.41 -8.71
N ALA A 47 -1.52 0.40 -9.35
CA ALA A 47 -1.30 -0.90 -8.73
C ALA A 47 -0.35 -0.78 -7.53
N GLY A 48 0.71 0.03 -7.64
CA GLY A 48 1.64 0.31 -6.54
C GLY A 48 0.97 0.99 -5.35
N ASP A 49 0.12 1.99 -5.60
CA ASP A 49 -0.68 2.65 -4.56
C ASP A 49 -1.68 1.69 -3.92
N TYR A 50 -2.31 0.84 -4.72
CA TYR A 50 -3.21 -0.19 -4.22
C TYR A 50 -2.49 -1.18 -3.31
N LEU A 51 -1.26 -1.56 -3.64
CA LEU A 51 -0.38 -2.44 -2.84
C LEU A 51 0.31 -1.72 -1.67
N SER A 52 -0.19 -0.55 -1.25
CA SER A 52 0.36 0.23 -0.12
C SER A 52 0.58 -0.58 1.17
N ALA A 53 1.20 0.05 2.18
CA ALA A 53 1.49 -0.57 3.47
C ALA A 53 0.29 -1.30 4.10
N ALA A 54 -0.94 -0.78 3.95
CA ALA A 54 -2.14 -1.43 4.44
C ALA A 54 -2.39 -2.79 3.74
N SER A 55 -2.23 -2.84 2.42
CA SER A 55 -2.40 -4.07 1.64
C SER A 55 -1.24 -5.03 1.87
N PHE A 56 0.01 -4.56 1.77
CA PHE A 56 1.18 -5.41 1.93
C PHE A 56 1.33 -5.94 3.36
N LEU A 57 1.37 -5.07 4.37
CA LEU A 57 1.53 -5.52 5.77
C LEU A 57 0.22 -6.09 6.34
N GLY A 58 -0.92 -5.48 6.01
CA GLY A 58 -2.21 -5.89 6.56
C GLY A 58 -2.69 -7.23 6.04
N ILE A 59 -2.72 -7.44 4.71
CA ILE A 59 -3.15 -8.71 4.13
C ILE A 59 -2.13 -9.82 4.43
N CYS A 60 -0.81 -9.56 4.30
CA CYS A 60 0.18 -10.57 4.68
C CYS A 60 0.09 -10.93 6.18
N GLY A 61 -0.13 -9.95 7.05
CA GLY A 61 -0.36 -10.19 8.47
C GLY A 61 -1.63 -11.02 8.71
N MET A 62 -2.73 -10.69 8.03
CA MET A 62 -3.98 -11.43 8.13
C MET A 62 -3.82 -12.88 7.67
N ILE A 63 -3.11 -13.12 6.55
CA ILE A 63 -2.79 -14.47 6.08
C ILE A 63 -1.89 -15.20 7.08
N ALA A 64 -0.90 -14.51 7.68
CA ALA A 64 -0.01 -15.12 8.66
C ALA A 64 -0.73 -15.57 9.94
N PHE A 65 -1.75 -14.82 10.40
CA PHE A 65 -2.49 -15.16 11.62
C PHE A 65 -3.74 -16.04 11.40
N TYR A 66 -4.42 -15.86 10.26
CA TYR A 66 -5.71 -16.52 9.97
C TYR A 66 -5.64 -17.51 8.79
N GLY A 67 -4.46 -17.72 8.20
CA GLY A 67 -4.25 -18.69 7.12
C GLY A 67 -5.11 -18.40 5.88
N TYR A 68 -5.79 -19.44 5.40
CA TYR A 68 -6.61 -19.37 4.18
C TYR A 68 -7.79 -18.40 4.32
N ASP A 69 -8.38 -18.26 5.50
CA ASP A 69 -9.48 -17.34 5.72
C ASP A 69 -9.03 -15.88 5.51
N GLY A 70 -7.81 -15.55 5.95
CA GLY A 70 -7.18 -14.25 5.67
C GLY A 70 -6.91 -14.02 4.18
N PHE A 71 -6.62 -15.08 3.42
CA PHE A 71 -6.45 -14.99 1.97
C PHE A 71 -7.77 -14.65 1.26
N LEU A 72 -8.90 -15.19 1.71
CA LEU A 72 -10.21 -14.88 1.12
C LEU A 72 -10.55 -13.39 1.21
N TYR A 73 -10.12 -12.69 2.27
CA TYR A 73 -10.27 -11.23 2.38
C TYR A 73 -9.54 -10.46 1.27
N SER A 74 -8.39 -10.97 0.80
CA SER A 74 -7.62 -10.33 -0.28
C SER A 74 -8.39 -10.32 -1.61
N ILE A 75 -9.18 -11.36 -1.88
CA ILE A 75 -9.98 -11.47 -3.10
C ILE A 75 -11.09 -10.41 -3.09
N GLY A 76 -11.79 -10.27 -1.96
CA GLY A 76 -12.84 -9.25 -1.80
C GLY A 76 -12.26 -7.84 -1.92
N TYR A 77 -11.09 -7.60 -1.33
CA TYR A 77 -10.38 -6.33 -1.43
C TYR A 77 -10.05 -5.99 -2.90
N LEU A 78 -9.59 -6.97 -3.70
CA LEU A 78 -9.27 -6.78 -5.13
C LEU A 78 -10.52 -6.59 -5.99
N ALA A 79 -11.54 -7.42 -5.79
CA ALA A 79 -12.79 -7.35 -6.53
C ALA A 79 -13.49 -5.99 -6.31
N GLY A 80 -13.52 -5.51 -5.07
CA GLY A 80 -14.10 -4.21 -4.74
C GLY A 80 -13.39 -3.05 -5.44
N TRP A 81 -12.06 -3.11 -5.55
CA TRP A 81 -11.28 -2.09 -6.26
C TRP A 81 -11.61 -2.04 -7.76
N ILE A 82 -11.73 -3.20 -8.42
CA ILE A 82 -12.10 -3.29 -9.84
C ILE A 82 -13.48 -2.66 -10.07
N VAL A 83 -14.46 -2.98 -9.21
CA VAL A 83 -15.80 -2.40 -9.30
C VAL A 83 -15.74 -0.89 -9.11
N ALA A 84 -14.98 -0.40 -8.13
CA ALA A 84 -14.83 1.04 -7.91
C ALA A 84 -14.19 1.75 -9.12
N LEU A 85 -13.17 1.15 -9.75
CA LEU A 85 -12.55 1.70 -10.95
C LEU A 85 -13.54 1.82 -12.10
N PHE A 86 -14.34 0.80 -12.39
CA PHE A 86 -15.29 0.86 -13.50
C PHE A 86 -16.50 1.76 -13.19
N VAL A 87 -17.08 1.64 -11.99
CA VAL A 87 -18.33 2.33 -11.64
C VAL A 87 -18.08 3.80 -11.29
N VAL A 88 -16.97 4.13 -10.64
CA VAL A 88 -16.71 5.49 -10.14
C VAL A 88 -15.77 6.28 -11.06
N ALA A 89 -14.69 5.67 -11.56
CA ALA A 89 -13.71 6.43 -12.33
C ALA A 89 -14.25 6.88 -13.70
N GLU A 90 -15.12 6.08 -14.34
CA GLU A 90 -15.69 6.46 -15.65
C GLU A 90 -16.62 7.69 -15.57
N PRO A 91 -17.61 7.77 -14.65
CA PRO A 91 -18.39 8.99 -14.47
C PRO A 91 -17.55 10.21 -14.12
N MET A 92 -16.55 10.05 -13.25
CA MET A 92 -15.63 11.15 -12.89
C MET A 92 -14.86 11.66 -14.11
N LYS A 93 -14.33 10.75 -14.93
CA LYS A 93 -13.62 11.11 -16.17
C LYS A 93 -14.52 11.85 -17.16
N ARG A 94 -15.78 11.41 -17.32
CA ARG A 94 -16.76 12.05 -18.21
C ARG A 94 -17.15 13.47 -17.76
N LEU A 95 -17.16 13.74 -16.46
CA LEU A 95 -17.49 15.07 -15.91
C LEU A 95 -16.37 16.10 -16.06
N GLY A 96 -15.13 15.67 -16.33
CA GLY A 96 -13.98 16.57 -16.49
C GLY A 96 -13.63 17.38 -15.24
N LYS A 97 -14.07 16.94 -14.06
CA LYS A 97 -13.78 17.57 -12.76
C LYS A 97 -12.64 16.84 -12.07
N TYR A 98 -11.84 17.60 -11.32
CA TYR A 98 -10.62 17.08 -10.67
C TYR A 98 -10.85 16.54 -9.26
N THR A 99 -11.88 17.02 -8.55
CA THR A 99 -12.18 16.58 -7.18
C THR A 99 -13.49 15.82 -7.13
N PHE A 100 -13.60 14.87 -6.19
CA PHE A 100 -14.85 14.15 -5.94
C PHE A 100 -15.99 15.10 -5.54
N THR A 101 -15.67 16.13 -4.76
CA THR A 101 -16.59 17.17 -4.35
C THR A 101 -17.17 17.93 -5.55
N ASP A 102 -16.32 18.33 -6.50
CA ASP A 102 -16.78 19.03 -7.72
C ASP A 102 -17.57 18.12 -8.64
N ALA A 103 -17.22 16.83 -8.70
CA ALA A 103 -17.97 15.85 -9.48
C ALA A 103 -19.38 15.63 -8.90
N LEU A 104 -19.50 15.59 -7.57
CA LEU A 104 -20.79 15.46 -6.90
C LEU A 104 -21.63 16.73 -7.07
N ASP A 105 -21.03 17.90 -6.88
CA ASP A 105 -21.74 19.19 -6.96
C ASP A 105 -22.16 19.55 -8.39
N ALA A 106 -21.52 18.98 -9.42
CA ALA A 106 -21.80 19.26 -10.84
C ALA A 106 -23.28 19.14 -11.24
N LYS A 107 -24.08 18.34 -10.52
CA LYS A 107 -25.52 18.18 -10.77
C LYS A 107 -26.42 18.95 -9.82
N PHE A 108 -25.94 19.36 -8.65
CA PHE A 108 -26.78 19.93 -7.59
C PHE A 108 -26.55 21.43 -7.36
N ASN A 109 -25.36 21.95 -7.69
CA ASN A 109 -24.98 23.36 -7.56
C ASN A 109 -25.33 23.94 -6.17
N SER A 110 -25.00 23.19 -5.11
CA SER A 110 -25.39 23.45 -3.73
C SER A 110 -24.18 23.47 -2.80
N ARG A 111 -23.95 24.63 -2.18
CA ARG A 111 -22.88 24.83 -1.19
C ARG A 111 -22.94 23.83 -0.03
N GLY A 112 -24.14 23.38 0.35
CA GLY A 112 -24.32 22.39 1.42
C GLY A 112 -23.79 21.00 1.02
N ILE A 113 -24.04 20.57 -0.22
CA ILE A 113 -23.55 19.29 -0.75
C ILE A 113 -22.04 19.34 -0.93
N GLN A 114 -21.53 20.46 -1.44
CA GLN A 114 -20.09 20.69 -1.59
C GLN A 114 -19.36 20.58 -0.23
N LEU A 115 -19.89 21.24 0.82
CA LEU A 115 -19.30 21.19 2.16
C LEU A 115 -19.37 19.78 2.75
N ALA A 116 -20.52 19.11 2.67
CA ALA A 116 -20.70 17.75 3.20
C ALA A 116 -19.76 16.74 2.51
N ALA A 117 -19.64 16.81 1.18
CA ALA A 117 -18.74 15.94 0.43
C ALA A 117 -17.26 16.24 0.69
N GLY A 118 -16.89 17.52 0.86
CA GLY A 118 -15.54 17.92 1.27
C GLY A 118 -15.17 17.37 2.65
N ILE A 119 -16.04 17.53 3.65
CA ILE A 119 -15.83 17.00 5.00
C ILE A 119 -15.73 15.47 4.97
N SER A 120 -16.65 14.80 4.27
CA SER A 120 -16.61 13.34 4.13
C SER A 120 -15.29 12.85 3.53
N THR A 121 -14.83 13.51 2.45
CA THR A 121 -13.55 13.18 1.81
C THR A 121 -12.37 13.35 2.77
N LEU A 122 -12.35 14.45 3.56
CA LEU A 122 -11.31 14.68 4.55
C LEU A 122 -11.32 13.62 5.67
N VAL A 123 -12.50 13.29 6.21
CA VAL A 123 -12.64 12.29 7.27
C VAL A 123 -12.14 10.93 6.80
N VAL A 124 -12.61 10.46 5.63
CA VAL A 124 -12.16 9.19 5.04
C VAL A 124 -10.65 9.20 4.79
N SER A 125 -10.10 10.31 4.28
CA SER A 125 -8.66 10.44 4.04
C SER A 125 -7.83 10.36 5.32
N VAL A 126 -8.28 11.00 6.41
CA VAL A 126 -7.59 10.93 7.71
C VAL A 126 -7.56 9.50 8.24
N PHE A 127 -8.72 8.81 8.25
CA PHE A 127 -8.78 7.42 8.68
C PHE A 127 -7.92 6.50 7.82
N TYR A 128 -7.83 6.78 6.52
CA TYR A 128 -7.01 6.01 5.59
C TYR A 128 -5.49 6.19 5.81
N VAL A 129 -5.05 7.40 6.17
CA VAL A 129 -3.62 7.68 6.39
C VAL A 129 -3.10 7.08 7.70
N ILE A 130 -3.95 6.89 8.72
CA ILE A 130 -3.53 6.35 10.03
C ILE A 130 -2.81 4.99 9.90
N PRO A 131 -3.38 3.94 9.28
CA PRO A 131 -2.67 2.66 9.09
C PRO A 131 -1.38 2.79 8.28
N GLN A 132 -1.32 3.71 7.31
CA GLN A 132 -0.12 3.93 6.51
C GLN A 132 1.03 4.50 7.35
N MET A 133 0.72 5.45 8.24
CA MET A 133 1.70 6.01 9.17
C MET A 133 2.16 4.97 10.20
N VAL A 134 1.25 4.15 10.71
CA VAL A 134 1.59 3.01 11.58
C VAL A 134 2.53 2.04 10.85
N GLY A 135 2.21 1.69 9.60
CA GLY A 135 3.06 0.84 8.76
C GLY A 135 4.45 1.44 8.53
N ALA A 136 4.52 2.73 8.21
CA ALA A 136 5.80 3.43 8.04
C ALA A 136 6.64 3.40 9.32
N GLY A 137 6.04 3.73 10.48
CA GLY A 137 6.74 3.69 11.77
C GLY A 137 7.21 2.28 12.13
N ALA A 138 6.40 1.26 11.87
CA ALA A 138 6.75 -0.14 12.12
C ALA A 138 7.94 -0.63 11.26
N LEU A 139 8.06 -0.14 10.02
CA LEU A 139 9.20 -0.44 9.15
C LEU A 139 10.48 0.32 9.55
N VAL A 140 10.37 1.53 10.09
CA VAL A 140 11.55 2.32 10.50
C VAL A 140 12.27 1.73 11.70
N VAL A 141 11.55 1.18 12.68
CA VAL A 141 12.14 0.60 13.91
C VAL A 141 13.23 -0.43 13.60
N PRO A 142 12.98 -1.49 12.82
CA PRO A 142 14.02 -2.49 12.50
C PRO A 142 15.07 -1.97 11.52
N LEU A 143 14.76 -1.01 10.65
CA LEU A 143 15.68 -0.54 9.61
C LEU A 143 16.68 0.51 10.11
N LEU A 144 16.22 1.45 10.94
CA LEU A 144 17.02 2.59 11.42
C LEU A 144 17.38 2.47 12.91
N HIS A 145 16.88 1.46 13.63
CA HIS A 145 17.03 1.30 15.08
C HIS A 145 16.56 2.54 15.86
N MET A 146 15.53 3.22 15.35
CA MET A 146 14.95 4.42 15.97
C MET A 146 13.59 4.11 16.60
N PRO A 147 13.16 4.89 17.61
CA PRO A 147 11.82 4.77 18.18
C PRO A 147 10.72 5.00 17.13
N HIS A 148 9.59 4.29 17.29
CA HIS A 148 8.46 4.32 16.36
C HIS A 148 7.95 5.74 16.04
N HIS A 149 7.83 6.60 17.05
CA HIS A 149 7.33 7.96 16.88
C HIS A 149 8.23 8.82 15.97
N TRP A 150 9.55 8.64 16.05
CA TRP A 150 10.49 9.33 15.16
C TRP A 150 10.34 8.85 13.71
N GLY A 151 10.08 7.56 13.50
CA GLY A 151 9.79 7.02 12.16
C GLY A 151 8.55 7.63 11.54
N VAL A 152 7.45 7.73 12.31
CA VAL A 152 6.20 8.35 11.87
C VAL A 152 6.42 9.82 11.50
N ILE A 153 7.06 10.60 12.39
CA ILE A 153 7.30 12.04 12.16
C ILE A 153 8.19 12.27 10.95
N MET A 154 9.30 11.53 10.83
CA MET A 154 10.26 11.70 9.74
C MET A 154 9.65 11.32 8.38
N VAL A 155 9.04 10.14 8.28
CA VAL A 155 8.40 9.69 7.02
C VAL A 155 7.23 10.61 6.68
N GLY A 156 6.41 10.99 7.66
CA GLY A 156 5.30 11.93 7.48
C GLY A 156 5.77 13.28 6.94
N ALA A 157 6.81 13.87 7.53
CA ALA A 157 7.36 15.15 7.08
C ALA A 157 7.91 15.07 5.65
N ILE A 158 8.60 13.98 5.31
CA ILE A 158 9.11 13.75 3.95
C ILE A 158 7.95 13.62 2.97
N VAL A 159 6.94 12.80 3.28
CA VAL A 159 5.77 12.58 2.41
C VAL A 159 4.97 13.87 2.21
N ILE A 160 4.74 14.65 3.28
CA ILE A 160 4.07 15.95 3.18
C ILE A 160 4.87 16.89 2.30
N THR A 161 6.19 16.97 2.49
CA THR A 161 7.05 17.85 1.69
C THR A 161 6.97 17.47 0.21
N ILE A 162 7.20 16.19 -0.13
CA ILE A 162 7.17 15.77 -1.53
C ILE A 162 5.80 15.99 -2.16
N VAL A 163 4.70 15.63 -1.48
CA VAL A 163 3.35 15.73 -2.05
C VAL A 163 2.90 17.19 -2.17
N ALA A 164 3.21 18.04 -1.19
CA ALA A 164 2.87 19.46 -1.26
C ALA A 164 3.61 20.19 -2.39
N THR A 165 4.81 19.72 -2.75
CA THR A 165 5.64 20.33 -3.80
C THR A 165 5.50 19.65 -5.17
N ALA A 166 4.86 18.47 -5.23
CA ALA A 166 4.78 17.66 -6.44
C ALA A 166 3.39 17.74 -7.08
N GLY A 167 3.34 18.07 -8.38
CA GLY A 167 2.13 17.87 -9.19
C GLY A 167 1.87 16.40 -9.51
N MET A 168 0.70 16.07 -10.06
CA MET A 168 0.29 14.70 -10.37
C MET A 168 1.30 13.97 -11.25
N ALA A 169 1.92 14.63 -12.23
CA ALA A 169 2.95 14.01 -13.06
C ALA A 169 4.10 13.44 -12.23
N SER A 170 4.62 14.23 -11.30
CA SER A 170 5.69 13.83 -10.40
C SER A 170 5.26 12.66 -9.51
N THR A 171 4.09 12.78 -8.89
CA THR A 171 3.52 11.73 -8.05
C THR A 171 3.36 10.41 -8.79
N THR A 172 2.79 10.43 -10.00
CA THR A 172 2.58 9.21 -10.80
C THR A 172 3.88 8.53 -11.20
N TYR A 173 4.92 9.27 -11.61
CA TYR A 173 6.21 8.64 -11.92
C TYR A 173 6.92 8.06 -10.69
N VAL A 174 6.82 8.75 -9.54
CA VAL A 174 7.32 8.23 -8.26
C VAL A 174 6.57 6.95 -7.86
N GLN A 175 5.25 6.93 -8.02
CA GLN A 175 4.41 5.76 -7.75
C GLN A 175 4.68 4.62 -8.71
N PHE A 176 4.85 4.91 -10.00
CA PHE A 176 5.26 3.92 -11.00
C PHE A 176 6.56 3.23 -10.59
N LEU A 177 7.55 4.00 -10.16
CA LEU A 177 8.83 3.45 -9.71
C LEU A 177 8.68 2.62 -8.43
N LYS A 178 7.97 3.14 -7.41
CA LYS A 178 7.71 2.42 -6.15
C LYS A 178 6.92 1.13 -6.38
N GLY A 179 5.85 1.20 -7.16
CA GLY A 179 5.01 0.05 -7.52
C GLY A 179 5.77 -0.98 -8.33
N GLY A 180 6.54 -0.55 -9.33
CA GLY A 180 7.40 -1.42 -10.13
C GLY A 180 8.45 -2.15 -9.29
N LEU A 181 9.13 -1.44 -8.39
CA LEU A 181 10.07 -2.05 -7.44
C LEU A 181 9.40 -3.04 -6.51
N LEU A 182 8.23 -2.71 -5.97
CA LEU A 182 7.46 -3.59 -5.11
C LEU A 182 7.10 -4.89 -5.84
N ILE A 183 6.52 -4.80 -7.04
CA ILE A 183 6.16 -5.97 -7.85
C ILE A 183 7.39 -6.81 -8.18
N LEU A 184 8.49 -6.18 -8.57
CA LEU A 184 9.74 -6.87 -8.90
C LEU A 184 10.31 -7.62 -7.68
N PHE A 185 10.42 -6.97 -6.52
CA PHE A 185 10.95 -7.61 -5.32
C PHE A 185 10.01 -8.69 -4.78
N SER A 186 8.70 -8.46 -4.81
CA SER A 186 7.72 -9.49 -4.47
C SER A 186 7.86 -10.72 -5.36
N LEU A 187 8.01 -10.54 -6.68
CA LEU A 187 8.22 -11.65 -7.62
C LEU A 187 9.52 -12.41 -7.32
N ILE A 188 10.62 -11.69 -7.08
CA ILE A 188 11.92 -12.30 -6.73
C ILE A 188 11.78 -13.13 -5.45
N ILE A 189 11.15 -12.57 -4.41
CA ILE A 189 10.95 -13.28 -3.13
C ILE A 189 10.06 -14.51 -3.35
N SER A 190 8.96 -14.39 -4.09
CA SER A 190 8.08 -15.52 -4.39
C SER A 190 8.82 -16.64 -5.14
N ILE A 191 9.63 -16.31 -6.16
CA ILE A 191 10.44 -17.30 -6.89
C ILE A 191 11.47 -17.93 -5.96
N ALA A 192 12.17 -17.13 -5.13
CA ALA A 192 13.16 -17.64 -4.19
C ALA A 192 12.56 -18.63 -3.19
N VAL A 193 11.34 -18.35 -2.70
CA VAL A 193 10.58 -19.27 -1.84
C VAL A 193 10.21 -20.56 -2.59
N CYS A 194 9.72 -20.45 -3.83
CA CYS A 194 9.41 -21.64 -4.64
C CYS A 194 10.65 -22.50 -4.91
N VAL A 195 11.82 -21.90 -5.15
CA VAL A 195 13.09 -22.60 -5.35
C VAL A 195 13.61 -23.24 -4.07
N ARG A 196 13.47 -22.57 -2.92
CA ARG A 196 13.81 -23.14 -1.60
C ARG A 196 12.94 -24.36 -1.27
N GLY A 197 11.74 -24.43 -1.83
CA GLY A 197 10.75 -25.47 -1.57
C GLY A 197 9.85 -25.12 -0.37
N PHE A 198 8.61 -25.62 -0.40
CA PHE A 198 7.66 -25.45 0.69
C PHE A 198 7.97 -26.47 1.79
N SER A 199 8.81 -26.08 2.75
CA SER A 199 9.01 -26.90 3.95
C SER A 199 8.14 -26.39 5.10
N THR A 200 7.41 -27.29 5.74
CA THR A 200 6.64 -27.03 6.97
C THR A 200 7.48 -27.25 8.23
N THR A 201 8.71 -27.75 8.10
CA THR A 201 9.68 -27.78 9.20
C THR A 201 10.34 -26.41 9.28
N PRO A 202 10.15 -25.64 10.35
CA PRO A 202 10.89 -24.41 10.54
C PRO A 202 12.34 -24.77 10.83
N GLU A 203 13.15 -24.86 9.78
CA GLU A 203 14.60 -24.80 9.90
C GLU A 203 14.98 -23.34 10.15
N GLY A 204 14.80 -22.93 11.41
CA GLY A 204 15.19 -21.63 11.91
C GLY A 204 16.08 -21.83 13.12
N ILE A 205 17.37 -21.54 12.94
CA ILE A 205 18.26 -21.19 14.04
C ILE A 205 18.05 -19.69 14.24
N ASP A 206 17.68 -19.23 15.44
CA ASP A 206 17.61 -17.80 15.76
C ASP A 206 18.98 -17.13 15.60
N ASP A 207 19.05 -15.80 15.61
CA ASP A 207 20.33 -15.06 15.49
C ASP A 207 21.35 -15.42 16.61
N ALA A 208 20.92 -16.19 17.63
CA ALA A 208 21.71 -16.66 18.76
C ALA A 208 22.08 -18.17 18.69
N GLY A 209 21.73 -18.89 17.62
CA GLY A 209 22.10 -20.30 17.48
C GLY A 209 21.05 -21.32 17.97
N ASN A 210 19.86 -20.90 18.41
CA ASN A 210 18.84 -21.78 18.99
C ASN A 210 17.79 -22.19 17.97
N VAL A 211 17.34 -23.45 18.04
CA VAL A 211 16.21 -23.93 17.24
C VAL A 211 14.93 -23.20 17.68
N VAL A 212 14.30 -22.49 16.76
CA VAL A 212 13.05 -21.76 17.02
C VAL A 212 11.95 -22.77 17.37
N ALA A 213 11.38 -22.61 18.58
CA ALA A 213 10.29 -23.45 19.07
C ALA A 213 9.08 -23.33 18.16
N HIS A 214 8.52 -24.48 17.73
CA HIS A 214 7.39 -24.54 16.83
C HIS A 214 6.33 -25.51 17.34
N TYR A 215 5.07 -25.21 17.02
CA TYR A 215 3.93 -26.05 17.38
C TYR A 215 3.98 -27.37 16.60
N THR A 216 4.28 -28.47 17.30
CA THR A 216 4.18 -29.82 16.74
C THR A 216 2.73 -30.27 16.83
N TRP A 217 2.00 -30.23 15.71
CA TRP A 217 0.66 -30.80 15.64
C TRP A 217 0.77 -32.32 15.73
N ARG A 218 0.35 -32.91 16.86
CA ARG A 218 0.14 -34.36 16.95
C ARG A 218 -1.24 -34.67 16.41
N THR A 219 -1.33 -35.38 15.29
CA THR A 219 -2.53 -36.14 14.95
C THR A 219 -2.69 -37.25 15.97
N MET A 220 -3.70 -37.15 16.83
CA MET A 220 -4.12 -38.25 17.69
C MET A 220 -5.11 -39.08 16.88
N ASP A 221 -4.77 -40.34 16.59
CA ASP A 221 -5.74 -41.27 16.04
C ASP A 221 -6.84 -41.52 17.08
N ALA A 222 -8.07 -41.10 16.77
CA ALA A 222 -9.21 -41.37 17.63
C ALA A 222 -9.56 -42.85 17.51
N SER A 223 -9.21 -43.65 18.52
CA SER A 223 -9.57 -45.07 18.57
C SER A 223 -10.94 -45.23 19.20
N GLN A 224 -11.94 -45.44 18.36
CA GLN A 224 -13.30 -45.73 18.81
C GLN A 224 -13.33 -47.04 19.63
N LYS A 225 -13.84 -46.96 20.85
CA LYS A 225 -14.06 -48.13 21.70
C LYS A 225 -15.20 -48.99 21.12
N PRO A 226 -15.27 -50.29 21.44
CA PRO A 226 -16.33 -51.19 20.96
C PRO A 226 -17.76 -50.77 21.35
N ASP A 227 -17.91 -49.83 22.29
CA ASP A 227 -19.18 -49.25 22.74
C ASP A 227 -19.63 -48.02 21.92
N GLY A 228 -18.86 -47.63 20.90
CA GLY A 228 -19.15 -46.50 20.01
C GLY A 228 -18.65 -45.14 20.50
N SER A 229 -18.04 -45.05 21.69
CA SER A 229 -17.41 -43.81 22.18
C SER A 229 -16.01 -43.59 21.60
N LEU A 230 -15.64 -42.31 21.38
CA LEU A 230 -14.29 -41.89 20.97
C LEU A 230 -13.33 -41.84 22.17
#